data_AF-A0A6P7X800-F1
#
_entry.id   AF-A0A6P7X800-F1
#
_cell.length_a   1.000
_cell.length_b   1.000
_cell.length_c   1.000
_cell.angle_alpha   90.00
_cell.angle_beta   90.00
_cell.angle_gamma   90.00
#
_symmetry.space_group_name_H-M   'P 1'
#
loop_
_entity.id
_entity.type
_entity.pdbx_description
1 polymer ?
#
loop_
_entity_poly.entity_id
_entity_poly.type
_entity_poly.pdbx_seq_one_letter_code
_entity_poly.pdbx_strand_id
1 'polypeptide(L)'
;MAEPLDARQELRNTSDCSPQTSNGKTQGKAIDKVNYADLLKGSWVEEFVYSEEEFILPGHEWQGSKLDGREKSPLSRFDLALWSNWKEKMRKGLFRYPLEKLQTRILPGSVQFVAQLNIQRGIERRKPQDIQSVQQRFDPHQFNFNKIKPEEILFQMSKMSIRKGSGSNADHEIQGCELKKNYCQSQEFPSPNQTELQTMEDRGWKPGSTLLVINVSPLEFGHILFIPDPALCLPQILTPNLIQLGIESVLLSVHRGFRVGFNSLGGFASVNHLHLHGFYLDQELLIESAHSEPLCPDINFHLLSGFPAQGFLFYSDGRDLETVARNICKVTDYLVTKDIAHNLFVTRGTLSGDTTDPKSSARIRILIWARKSCFGAKEESAFNVALCELSGHLPIKTVEDFHSITEASAITIIQKYLLPDAEFSQLTSQLIALFNSLI
;
A
#
# COMPACT_ATOMS: atom_id res chain seq x y z
N MET A 1 -44.14 36.53 -6.77
CA MET A 1 -44.45 37.94 -7.10
C MET A 1 -43.84 38.81 -6.02
N ALA A 2 -43.12 39.84 -6.46
CA ALA A 2 -42.42 40.89 -5.71
C ALA A 2 -41.13 40.49 -4.97
N GLU A 3 -40.04 41.02 -5.51
CA GLU A 3 -38.65 41.08 -5.04
C GLU A 3 -38.42 42.48 -4.37
N PRO A 4 -37.20 42.92 -4.00
CA PRO A 4 -36.76 43.11 -2.61
C PRO A 4 -36.41 44.58 -2.25
N LEU A 5 -35.98 44.82 -1.00
CA LEU A 5 -35.33 46.07 -0.60
C LEU A 5 -33.93 45.80 -0.02
N ASP A 6 -32.96 46.38 -0.71
CA ASP A 6 -31.54 46.56 -0.39
C ASP A 6 -31.36 47.72 0.61
N ALA A 7 -30.32 47.64 1.44
CA ALA A 7 -29.41 48.77 1.73
C ALA A 7 -28.42 48.44 2.86
N ARG A 8 -27.15 48.35 2.48
CA ARG A 8 -25.97 48.53 3.34
C ARG A 8 -25.82 50.01 3.73
N GLN A 9 -25.45 50.31 4.99
CA GLN A 9 -24.34 51.17 5.43
C GLN A 9 -24.60 51.82 6.80
N GLU A 10 -23.59 51.74 7.69
CA GLU A 10 -23.05 52.75 8.64
C GLU A 10 -22.29 51.98 9.74
N LEU A 11 -20.96 51.77 9.67
CA LEU A 11 -19.81 52.66 9.93
C LEU A 11 -19.78 53.34 11.32
N ARG A 12 -18.88 52.80 12.17
CA ARG A 12 -17.81 53.50 12.94
C ARG A 12 -18.18 54.33 14.19
N ASN A 13 -17.73 53.89 15.37
CA ASN A 13 -16.47 54.31 16.04
C ASN A 13 -16.51 54.08 17.56
N THR A 14 -15.43 53.49 18.10
CA THR A 14 -14.67 53.86 19.32
C THR A 14 -13.55 52.80 19.49
N SER A 15 -12.34 53.01 18.99
CA SER A 15 -11.18 53.73 19.56
C SER A 15 -10.42 52.96 20.66
N ASP A 16 -9.20 52.58 20.28
CA ASP A 16 -7.94 52.45 21.05
C ASP A 16 -7.86 51.65 22.36
N CYS A 17 -7.02 50.61 22.34
CA CYS A 17 -5.76 50.59 23.12
C CYS A 17 -4.91 49.34 22.79
N SER A 18 -3.61 49.54 22.57
CA SER A 18 -2.54 48.54 22.64
C SER A 18 -1.28 49.26 23.17
N PRO A 19 -0.23 48.58 23.65
CA PRO A 19 -0.14 47.28 24.33
C PRO A 19 0.62 47.40 25.67
N GLN A 20 0.39 46.48 26.62
CA GLN A 20 1.32 46.26 27.74
C GLN A 20 1.93 44.87 27.70
N THR A 21 3.25 44.87 27.71
CA THR A 21 4.16 43.74 27.81
C THR A 21 4.09 43.13 29.20
N SER A 22 3.83 41.82 29.28
CA SER A 22 4.14 41.04 30.48
C SER A 22 4.96 39.82 30.08
N ASN A 23 6.24 39.87 30.45
CA ASN A 23 7.18 38.76 30.45
C ASN A 23 6.66 37.63 31.33
N GLY A 24 6.02 36.63 30.73
CA GLY A 24 5.78 35.32 31.33
C GLY A 24 6.69 34.30 30.65
N LYS A 25 7.81 33.94 31.29
CA LYS A 25 8.59 32.76 30.92
C LYS A 25 7.72 31.51 31.16
N THR A 26 6.92 31.11 30.19
CA THR A 26 6.44 29.73 30.11
C THR A 26 7.64 28.86 29.74
N GLN A 27 8.25 28.25 30.76
CA GLN A 27 9.05 27.04 30.58
C GLN A 27 8.24 26.11 29.68
N GLY A 28 8.77 25.86 28.47
CA GLY A 28 8.23 24.82 27.62
C GLY A 28 8.25 23.54 28.43
N LYS A 29 7.07 23.02 28.78
CA LYS A 29 6.95 21.62 29.19
C LYS A 29 7.56 20.82 28.06
N ALA A 30 8.63 20.08 28.38
CA ALA A 30 9.18 19.09 27.48
C ALA A 30 8.01 18.27 26.95
N ILE A 31 7.88 18.25 25.63
CA ILE A 31 6.86 17.47 24.94
C ILE A 31 7.11 16.03 25.37
N ASP A 32 6.15 15.42 26.05
CA ASP A 32 6.12 13.97 26.23
C ASP A 32 6.09 13.40 24.80
N LYS A 33 7.26 12.99 24.30
CA LYS A 33 7.34 12.11 23.15
C LYS A 33 6.53 10.90 23.56
N VAL A 34 5.33 10.75 23.00
CA VAL A 34 4.63 9.46 23.04
C VAL A 34 5.52 8.52 22.25
N ASN A 35 6.43 7.87 22.96
CA ASN A 35 7.41 6.98 22.41
C ASN A 35 6.65 5.70 22.11
N TYR A 36 6.48 5.37 20.83
CA TYR A 36 5.83 4.12 20.44
C TYR A 36 6.55 2.89 21.01
N ALA A 37 7.87 3.01 21.27
CA ALA A 37 8.61 1.99 22.01
C ALA A 37 8.08 1.79 23.43
N ASP A 38 7.47 2.80 24.07
CA ASP A 38 6.83 2.65 25.39
C ASP A 38 5.44 1.99 25.30
N LEU A 39 4.76 2.09 24.15
CA LEU A 39 3.45 1.46 23.92
C LEU A 39 3.57 -0.06 23.68
N LEU A 40 4.70 -0.50 23.12
CA LEU A 40 5.03 -1.91 22.89
C LEU A 40 6.04 -2.47 23.90
N LYS A 41 6.50 -1.66 24.88
CA LYS A 41 7.33 -2.14 25.99
C LYS A 41 6.58 -3.22 26.76
N GLY A 42 7.11 -4.44 26.71
CA GLY A 42 6.50 -5.63 27.34
C GLY A 42 5.42 -6.33 26.51
N SER A 43 5.10 -5.85 25.30
CA SER A 43 4.18 -6.54 24.39
C SER A 43 4.95 -7.35 23.35
N TRP A 44 4.68 -8.65 23.27
CA TRP A 44 5.28 -9.53 22.26
C TRP A 44 4.68 -9.26 20.89
N VAL A 45 5.53 -8.93 19.92
CA VAL A 45 5.15 -8.82 18.50
C VAL A 45 5.78 -10.00 17.75
N GLU A 46 4.95 -10.83 17.13
CA GLU A 46 5.41 -11.95 16.30
C GLU A 46 6.29 -11.43 15.15
N GLU A 47 7.38 -12.14 14.84
CA GLU A 47 8.30 -11.78 13.76
C GLU A 47 8.13 -12.74 12.58
N PHE A 48 7.80 -12.19 11.42
CA PHE A 48 7.83 -12.88 10.14
C PHE A 48 9.13 -12.56 9.42
N VAL A 49 10.13 -13.42 9.64
CA VAL A 49 11.41 -13.37 8.93
C VAL A 49 11.27 -14.08 7.59
N TYR A 50 11.71 -13.50 6.48
CA TYR A 50 11.64 -14.13 5.15
C TYR A 50 12.93 -13.94 4.34
N SER A 51 13.07 -14.70 3.26
CA SER A 51 14.20 -14.58 2.33
C SER A 51 13.76 -14.71 0.87
N GLU A 52 14.68 -14.46 -0.08
CA GLU A 52 14.36 -14.48 -1.51
C GLU A 52 14.05 -15.91 -2.02
N GLU A 53 14.51 -16.93 -1.31
CA GLU A 53 14.22 -18.35 -1.60
C GLU A 53 12.72 -18.69 -1.44
N GLU A 54 11.96 -17.86 -0.72
CA GLU A 54 10.51 -17.99 -0.57
C GLU A 54 9.72 -17.26 -1.66
N PHE A 55 10.40 -16.52 -2.56
CA PHE A 55 9.72 -15.79 -3.61
C PHE A 55 9.15 -16.74 -4.67
N ILE A 56 7.86 -16.53 -4.97
CA ILE A 56 7.14 -17.24 -6.03
C ILE A 56 7.33 -16.44 -7.32
N LEU A 57 8.47 -16.67 -7.96
CA LEU A 57 8.90 -15.94 -9.14
C LEU A 57 8.00 -16.22 -10.36
N PRO A 58 7.95 -15.28 -11.32
CA PRO A 58 7.18 -15.49 -12.55
C PRO A 58 7.62 -16.71 -13.35
N GLY A 59 6.66 -17.45 -13.91
CA GLY A 59 6.89 -18.66 -14.69
C GLY A 59 6.84 -19.97 -13.91
N HIS A 60 7.01 -19.93 -12.59
CA HIS A 60 6.77 -21.07 -11.71
C HIS A 60 5.39 -20.92 -11.02
N GLU A 61 4.45 -21.83 -11.33
CA GLU A 61 3.24 -22.05 -10.53
C GLU A 61 2.26 -20.88 -10.35
N TRP A 62 2.19 -19.92 -11.27
CA TRP A 62 1.12 -18.91 -11.27
C TRP A 62 -0.17 -19.52 -11.82
N GLN A 63 -0.76 -20.47 -11.08
CA GLN A 63 -2.07 -21.00 -11.45
C GLN A 63 -3.08 -19.87 -11.29
N GLY A 64 -3.69 -19.46 -12.40
CA GLY A 64 -4.87 -18.60 -12.35
C GLY A 64 -5.94 -19.28 -11.49
N SER A 65 -6.72 -18.48 -10.76
CA SER A 65 -7.94 -18.94 -10.10
C SER A 65 -8.94 -19.38 -11.18
N LYS A 66 -8.73 -20.55 -11.79
CA LYS A 66 -9.83 -21.25 -12.43
C LYS A 66 -10.70 -21.75 -11.29
N LEU A 67 -11.94 -21.25 -11.25
CA LEU A 67 -13.07 -21.77 -10.49
C LEU A 67 -13.45 -23.22 -10.89
N ASP A 68 -12.53 -23.99 -11.47
CA ASP A 68 -12.72 -25.37 -11.90
C ASP A 68 -12.19 -26.33 -10.83
N GLY A 69 -12.80 -26.33 -9.65
CA GLY A 69 -12.89 -27.47 -8.72
C GLY A 69 -11.64 -28.33 -8.41
N ARG A 70 -10.43 -27.93 -8.78
CA ARG A 70 -9.17 -28.64 -8.55
C ARG A 70 -8.52 -28.09 -7.29
N GLU A 71 -7.91 -29.02 -6.55
CA GLU A 71 -7.30 -28.82 -5.23
C GLU A 71 -6.65 -27.44 -5.09
N LYS A 72 -7.11 -26.66 -4.10
CA LYS A 72 -6.48 -25.39 -3.74
C LYS A 72 -5.01 -25.67 -3.49
N SER A 73 -4.12 -25.09 -4.28
CA SER A 73 -2.69 -25.12 -3.98
C SER A 73 -2.46 -24.71 -2.52
N PRO A 74 -1.56 -25.37 -1.80
CA PRO A 74 -1.30 -25.02 -0.41
C PRO A 74 -0.88 -23.54 -0.34
N LEU A 75 -1.42 -22.82 0.65
CA LEU A 75 -1.07 -21.43 0.91
C LEU A 75 0.43 -21.32 1.21
N SER A 76 1.06 -20.21 0.80
CA SER A 76 2.44 -19.94 1.20
C SER A 76 2.53 -19.66 2.71
N ARG A 77 3.74 -19.68 3.28
CA ARG A 77 3.94 -19.33 4.70
C ARG A 77 3.45 -17.91 5.00
N PHE A 78 3.66 -16.98 4.06
CA PHE A 78 3.17 -15.61 4.15
C PHE A 78 1.63 -15.56 4.15
N ASP A 79 0.99 -16.26 3.21
CA ASP A 79 -0.48 -16.31 3.14
C ASP A 79 -1.08 -16.94 4.40
N LEU A 80 -0.51 -18.05 4.89
CA LEU A 80 -0.95 -18.70 6.13
C LEU A 80 -0.85 -17.75 7.32
N ALA A 81 0.29 -17.08 7.48
CA ALA A 81 0.52 -16.14 8.59
C ALA A 81 -0.47 -14.97 8.54
N LEU A 82 -0.67 -14.36 7.36
CA LEU A 82 -1.59 -13.23 7.19
C LEU A 82 -3.05 -13.68 7.38
N TRP A 83 -3.48 -14.75 6.71
CA TRP A 83 -4.87 -15.21 6.74
C TRP A 83 -5.29 -15.63 8.15
N SER A 84 -4.46 -16.39 8.85
CA SER A 84 -4.77 -16.88 10.21
C SER A 84 -4.87 -15.71 11.19
N ASN A 85 -3.89 -14.81 11.21
CA ASN A 85 -3.89 -13.66 12.09
C ASN A 85 -5.06 -12.71 11.79
N TRP A 86 -5.31 -12.40 10.51
CA TRP A 86 -6.41 -11.50 10.12
C TRP A 86 -7.78 -12.06 10.53
N LYS A 87 -8.03 -13.36 10.29
CA LYS A 87 -9.28 -14.03 10.72
C LYS A 87 -9.43 -14.04 12.23
N GLU A 88 -8.34 -14.27 12.96
CA GLU A 88 -8.36 -14.24 14.41
C GLU A 88 -8.67 -12.85 14.95
N LYS A 89 -8.09 -11.78 14.38
CA LYS A 89 -8.45 -10.40 14.74
C LYS A 89 -9.91 -10.07 14.41
N MET A 90 -10.46 -10.64 13.32
CA MET A 90 -11.86 -10.47 12.93
C MET A 90 -12.79 -11.13 13.94
N ARG A 91 -12.49 -12.37 14.33
CA ARG A 91 -13.20 -13.11 15.37
C ARG A 91 -13.17 -12.41 16.74
N LYS A 92 -12.07 -11.71 17.04
CA LYS A 92 -11.90 -10.89 18.26
C LYS A 92 -12.62 -9.54 18.20
N GLY A 93 -13.25 -9.16 17.08
CA GLY A 93 -14.00 -7.91 16.96
C GLY A 93 -13.12 -6.66 16.94
N LEU A 94 -11.89 -6.75 16.43
CA LEU A 94 -10.94 -5.62 16.39
C LEU A 94 -11.16 -4.68 15.19
N PHE A 95 -12.07 -5.01 14.29
CA PHE A 95 -12.47 -4.17 13.17
C PHE A 95 -13.65 -3.30 13.56
N ARG A 96 -13.82 -2.14 12.90
CA ARG A 96 -14.98 -1.25 13.14
C ARG A 96 -16.31 -1.90 12.78
N TYR A 97 -16.27 -2.87 11.86
CA TYR A 97 -17.41 -3.65 11.42
C TYR A 97 -16.95 -5.04 10.96
N PRO A 98 -17.81 -6.06 11.06
CA PRO A 98 -17.53 -7.36 10.48
C PRO A 98 -17.50 -7.24 8.95
N LEU A 99 -16.52 -7.89 8.31
CA LEU A 99 -16.51 -8.00 6.85
C LEU A 99 -17.17 -9.32 6.45
N GLU A 100 -18.44 -9.25 6.08
CA GLU A 100 -19.17 -10.37 5.48
C GLU A 100 -18.77 -10.57 4.01
N LYS A 101 -19.31 -11.62 3.38
CA LYS A 101 -19.15 -11.82 1.93
C LYS A 101 -19.75 -10.62 1.19
N LEU A 102 -18.89 -9.82 0.57
CA LEU A 102 -19.30 -8.65 -0.18
C LEU A 102 -20.13 -9.05 -1.40
N GLN A 103 -21.22 -8.31 -1.66
CA GLN A 103 -21.96 -8.46 -2.90
C GLN A 103 -21.12 -7.91 -4.05
N THR A 104 -20.77 -8.78 -4.99
CA THR A 104 -19.87 -8.44 -6.11
C THR A 104 -20.61 -8.53 -7.44
N ARG A 105 -20.39 -7.54 -8.30
CA ARG A 105 -20.83 -7.51 -9.70
C ARG A 105 -19.65 -7.21 -10.60
N ILE A 106 -19.56 -7.91 -11.72
CA ILE A 106 -18.70 -7.49 -12.83
C ILE A 106 -19.54 -6.59 -13.73
N LEU A 107 -19.12 -5.34 -13.91
CA LEU A 107 -19.84 -4.42 -14.78
C LEU A 107 -19.65 -4.87 -16.23
N PRO A 108 -20.74 -4.96 -17.04
CA PRO A 108 -20.62 -5.35 -18.43
C PRO A 108 -19.93 -4.24 -19.24
N GLY A 109 -18.92 -4.62 -20.02
CA GLY A 109 -18.16 -3.73 -20.89
C GLY A 109 -16.76 -4.28 -21.18
N SER A 110 -15.88 -3.47 -21.76
CA SER A 110 -14.53 -3.88 -22.13
C SER A 110 -13.56 -3.87 -20.95
N VAL A 111 -13.85 -3.06 -19.91
CA VAL A 111 -12.99 -2.94 -18.72
C VAL A 111 -13.32 -3.99 -17.67
N GLN A 112 -14.60 -4.37 -17.58
CA GLN A 112 -15.11 -5.37 -16.65
C GLN A 112 -14.81 -5.03 -15.19
N PHE A 113 -15.10 -3.78 -14.79
CA PHE A 113 -14.89 -3.33 -13.41
C PHE A 113 -15.53 -4.27 -12.38
N VAL A 114 -14.80 -4.55 -11.31
CA VAL A 114 -15.28 -5.32 -10.17
C VAL A 114 -15.94 -4.37 -9.19
N ALA A 115 -17.26 -4.28 -9.20
CA ALA A 115 -18.03 -3.48 -8.25
C ALA A 115 -18.38 -4.32 -7.01
N GLN A 116 -18.04 -3.83 -5.81
CA GLN A 116 -18.37 -4.47 -4.54
C GLN A 116 -19.13 -3.53 -3.62
N LEU A 117 -20.30 -3.95 -3.13
CA LEU A 117 -21.07 -3.17 -2.18
C LEU A 117 -20.48 -3.29 -0.78
N ASN A 118 -20.00 -2.17 -0.22
CA ASN A 118 -19.49 -2.10 1.14
C ASN A 118 -20.00 -0.83 1.85
N ILE A 119 -21.25 -0.91 2.33
CA ILE A 119 -21.96 0.21 2.97
C ILE A 119 -21.25 0.64 4.25
N GLN A 120 -20.86 -0.32 5.09
CA GLN A 120 -20.19 -0.05 6.36
C GLN A 120 -18.88 0.69 6.14
N ARG A 121 -18.13 0.37 5.07
CA ARG A 121 -16.94 1.15 4.70
C ARG A 121 -17.25 2.61 4.37
N GLY A 122 -18.38 2.89 3.74
CA GLY A 122 -18.83 4.26 3.44
C GLY A 122 -19.07 5.07 4.71
N ILE A 123 -19.66 4.43 5.74
CA ILE A 123 -20.12 5.06 6.99
C ILE A 123 -19.01 5.10 8.06
N GLU A 124 -18.34 3.98 8.29
CA GLU A 124 -17.41 3.76 9.41
C GLU A 124 -15.98 4.23 9.12
N ARG A 125 -15.68 4.62 7.88
CA ARG A 125 -14.34 5.10 7.54
C ARG A 125 -14.06 6.41 8.25
N ARG A 126 -12.85 6.51 8.80
CA ARG A 126 -12.38 7.75 9.45
C ARG A 126 -12.51 8.94 8.51
N LYS A 127 -12.81 10.11 9.09
CA LYS A 127 -12.61 11.37 8.38
C LYS A 127 -11.12 11.51 8.02
N PRO A 128 -10.78 11.83 6.76
CA PRO A 128 -9.41 12.14 6.38
C PRO A 128 -8.86 13.32 7.18
N GLN A 129 -7.53 13.36 7.34
CA GLN A 129 -6.84 14.55 7.82
C GLN A 129 -7.05 15.74 6.87
N ASP A 130 -6.91 16.96 7.37
CA ASP A 130 -6.86 18.13 6.51
C ASP A 130 -5.51 18.14 5.77
N ILE A 131 -5.58 17.94 4.46
CA ILE A 131 -4.40 17.81 3.58
C ILE A 131 -4.44 18.97 2.61
N GLN A 132 -3.36 19.74 2.56
CA GLN A 132 -3.24 20.95 1.72
C GLN A 132 -2.15 20.81 0.64
N SER A 133 -1.26 19.84 0.78
CA SER A 133 -0.15 19.59 -0.15
C SER A 133 0.28 18.13 -0.08
N VAL A 134 0.85 17.63 -1.19
CA VAL A 134 1.51 16.32 -1.24
C VAL A 134 2.73 16.29 -0.31
N GLN A 135 3.39 17.43 -0.15
CA GLN A 135 4.58 17.66 0.68
C GLN A 135 4.26 18.03 2.13
N GLN A 136 2.99 17.91 2.54
CA GLN A 136 2.58 18.29 3.90
C GLN A 136 3.38 17.50 4.95
N ARG A 137 3.94 18.23 5.92
CA ARG A 137 4.74 17.65 7.00
C ARG A 137 3.88 16.77 7.90
N PHE A 138 4.53 15.74 8.45
CA PHE A 138 3.94 14.90 9.49
C PHE A 138 3.57 15.77 10.71
N ASP A 139 2.40 15.49 11.29
CA ASP A 139 1.91 16.15 12.50
C ASP A 139 1.63 15.10 13.59
N PRO A 140 2.41 15.07 14.69
CA PRO A 140 2.24 14.09 15.76
C PRO A 140 0.92 14.28 16.53
N HIS A 141 0.30 15.46 16.48
CA HIS A 141 -0.95 15.74 17.20
C HIS A 141 -2.16 15.12 16.50
N GLN A 142 -2.16 15.06 15.17
CA GLN A 142 -3.14 14.32 14.41
C GLN A 142 -3.00 12.81 14.61
N PHE A 143 -4.04 12.05 14.28
CA PHE A 143 -3.94 10.59 14.33
C PHE A 143 -2.77 10.10 13.47
N ASN A 144 -2.01 9.15 13.99
CA ASN A 144 -0.94 8.48 13.28
C ASN A 144 -0.81 7.06 13.85
N PHE A 145 -0.07 6.19 13.17
CA PHE A 145 0.04 4.79 13.58
C PHE A 145 0.75 4.55 14.91
N ASN A 146 1.34 5.56 15.54
CA ASN A 146 1.80 5.43 16.93
C ASN A 146 0.66 5.42 17.96
N LYS A 147 -0.60 5.52 17.49
CA LYS A 147 -1.82 5.58 18.31
C LYS A 147 -2.76 4.39 18.08
N ILE A 148 -2.32 3.36 17.33
CA ILE A 148 -3.08 2.11 17.17
C ILE A 148 -2.98 1.26 18.45
N LYS A 149 -3.92 0.34 18.62
CA LYS A 149 -3.85 -0.64 19.70
C LYS A 149 -2.86 -1.77 19.35
N PRO A 150 -2.03 -2.28 20.29
CA PRO A 150 -1.13 -3.40 20.02
C PRO A 150 -1.83 -4.65 19.46
N GLU A 151 -3.09 -4.87 19.83
CA GLU A 151 -3.89 -6.01 19.38
C GLU A 151 -4.21 -5.95 17.88
N GLU A 152 -4.12 -4.77 17.24
CA GLU A 152 -4.31 -4.58 15.79
C GLU A 152 -3.12 -5.10 14.98
N ILE A 153 -1.97 -5.34 15.62
CA ILE A 153 -0.75 -5.84 14.98
C ILE A 153 -0.91 -7.34 14.67
N LEU A 154 -0.54 -7.74 13.44
CA LEU A 154 -0.41 -9.15 13.06
C LEU A 154 0.99 -9.62 13.44
N PHE A 155 2.01 -9.03 12.82
CA PHE A 155 3.43 -9.35 13.02
C PHE A 155 4.30 -8.24 12.44
N GLN A 156 5.59 -8.26 12.75
CA GLN A 156 6.62 -7.44 12.11
C GLN A 156 7.36 -8.26 11.04
N MET A 157 7.65 -7.65 9.89
CA MET A 157 8.40 -8.29 8.81
C MET A 157 9.86 -7.84 8.78
N SER A 158 10.75 -8.80 8.58
CA SER A 158 12.18 -8.57 8.38
C SER A 158 12.74 -9.51 7.30
N LYS A 159 13.53 -8.96 6.38
CA LYS A 159 14.25 -9.76 5.38
C LYS A 159 15.53 -10.31 6.00
N MET A 160 15.79 -11.60 5.83
CA MET A 160 17.06 -12.20 6.26
C MET A 160 18.22 -11.50 5.54
N SER A 161 19.05 -10.81 6.30
CA SER A 161 20.33 -10.32 5.78
C SER A 161 21.31 -11.48 5.74
N ILE A 162 21.69 -11.92 4.53
CA ILE A 162 22.84 -12.80 4.39
C ILE A 162 24.05 -11.98 4.86
N ARG A 163 24.63 -12.32 6.00
CA ARG A 163 25.91 -11.75 6.42
C ARG A 163 26.93 -12.14 5.36
N LYS A 164 27.26 -11.23 4.44
CA LYS A 164 28.50 -11.35 3.66
C LYS A 164 29.62 -11.36 4.69
N GLY A 165 30.23 -12.53 4.88
CA GLY A 165 31.31 -12.69 5.84
C GLY A 165 32.37 -11.63 5.60
N SER A 166 32.67 -10.85 6.63
CA SER A 166 33.94 -10.14 6.72
C SER A 166 35.03 -11.21 6.78
N GLY A 167 35.65 -11.49 5.64
CA GLY A 167 36.71 -12.48 5.53
C GLY A 167 37.63 -12.12 4.37
N SER A 168 38.61 -11.27 4.66
CA SER A 168 39.81 -11.12 3.86
C SER A 168 40.64 -12.41 3.87
N ASN A 169 41.15 -12.76 2.69
CA ASN A 169 42.27 -13.66 2.33
C ASN A 169 42.04 -15.19 2.29
N ALA A 170 42.08 -15.68 1.04
CA ALA A 170 42.82 -16.83 0.49
C ALA A 170 42.84 -18.16 1.29
N ASP A 171 42.26 -19.24 0.76
CA ASP A 171 42.89 -20.18 -0.19
C ASP A 171 41.95 -21.37 -0.50
N HIS A 172 42.24 -22.03 -1.62
CA HIS A 172 41.52 -23.13 -2.25
C HIS A 172 41.14 -24.31 -1.34
N GLU A 173 39.92 -24.85 -1.50
CA GLU A 173 39.70 -26.23 -1.98
C GLU A 173 38.22 -26.52 -2.28
N ILE A 174 38.00 -27.15 -3.44
CA ILE A 174 36.70 -27.64 -3.93
C ILE A 174 36.51 -29.06 -3.39
N GLN A 175 35.39 -29.33 -2.70
CA GLN A 175 34.79 -30.66 -2.78
C GLN A 175 33.28 -30.67 -2.52
N GLY A 176 32.54 -30.93 -3.61
CA GLY A 176 31.59 -32.03 -3.69
C GLY A 176 30.37 -32.06 -2.76
N CYS A 177 29.24 -31.64 -3.33
CA CYS A 177 27.89 -32.12 -3.09
C CYS A 177 27.79 -33.63 -2.76
N GLU A 178 26.90 -34.02 -1.83
CA GLU A 178 25.90 -35.11 -1.97
C GLU A 178 25.06 -35.27 -0.67
N LEU A 179 23.78 -34.89 -0.72
CA LEU A 179 22.59 -35.78 -0.73
C LEU A 179 21.89 -36.01 0.64
N LYS A 180 20.72 -35.37 0.73
CA LYS A 180 19.42 -35.88 1.19
C LYS A 180 19.40 -37.14 2.08
N LYS A 181 18.81 -37.01 3.26
CA LYS A 181 17.62 -37.77 3.75
C LYS A 181 17.59 -37.75 5.29
N ASN A 182 16.51 -37.23 5.88
CA ASN A 182 15.54 -38.05 6.63
C ASN A 182 14.57 -37.17 7.43
N TYR A 183 13.29 -37.53 7.27
CA TYR A 183 12.12 -36.98 7.94
C TYR A 183 11.84 -37.81 9.20
N CYS A 184 11.49 -37.14 10.30
CA CYS A 184 10.75 -37.59 11.49
C CYS A 184 11.16 -38.89 12.21
N GLN A 185 11.55 -38.75 13.49
CA GLN A 185 11.04 -39.60 14.59
C GLN A 185 11.21 -38.90 15.95
N SER A 186 10.07 -38.64 16.61
CA SER A 186 9.77 -38.70 18.05
C SER A 186 10.79 -38.24 19.11
N GLN A 187 10.40 -37.30 19.99
CA GLN A 187 10.17 -37.47 21.45
C GLN A 187 10.31 -36.17 22.27
N GLU A 188 9.30 -35.94 23.13
CA GLU A 188 9.27 -35.26 24.44
C GLU A 188 9.95 -33.89 24.65
N PHE A 189 9.11 -32.91 25.05
CA PHE A 189 9.51 -31.56 25.46
C PHE A 189 10.11 -31.55 26.88
N PRO A 190 11.30 -30.97 27.10
CA PRO A 190 11.77 -30.61 28.44
C PRO A 190 11.10 -29.31 28.90
N SER A 191 10.67 -29.25 30.16
CA SER A 191 10.31 -28.00 30.84
C SER A 191 11.55 -27.11 30.95
N PRO A 192 11.46 -25.80 30.66
CA PRO A 192 12.65 -24.97 30.53
C PRO A 192 13.28 -24.61 31.88
N ASN A 193 14.61 -24.70 31.91
CA ASN A 193 15.47 -24.35 33.04
C ASN A 193 15.44 -22.84 33.32
N GLN A 194 15.62 -22.46 34.60
CA GLN A 194 15.57 -21.09 35.11
C GLN A 194 16.62 -20.11 34.52
N THR A 195 17.50 -20.57 33.62
CA THR A 195 18.43 -19.73 32.84
C THR A 195 17.80 -19.18 31.55
N GLU A 196 16.66 -19.72 31.09
CA GLU A 196 15.85 -19.14 30.00
C GLU A 196 14.97 -17.98 30.48
N LEU A 197 14.85 -17.77 31.80
CA LEU A 197 14.12 -16.64 32.37
C LEU A 197 14.80 -15.27 32.15
N GLN A 198 16.05 -15.25 31.66
CA GLN A 198 16.80 -14.01 31.38
C GLN A 198 16.90 -13.63 29.89
N THR A 199 16.24 -14.37 28.98
CA THR A 199 16.14 -13.99 27.55
C THR A 199 14.70 -13.66 27.11
N MET A 200 13.82 -13.42 28.08
CA MET A 200 12.41 -13.05 27.82
C MET A 200 12.17 -11.53 27.82
N GLU A 201 13.18 -10.70 28.08
CA GLU A 201 13.08 -9.23 28.14
C GLU A 201 13.36 -8.51 26.80
N ASP A 202 13.77 -9.21 25.73
CA ASP A 202 14.20 -8.61 24.45
C ASP A 202 13.30 -8.88 23.22
N ARG A 203 12.08 -9.45 23.39
CA ARG A 203 11.17 -9.74 22.25
C ARG A 203 10.16 -8.63 21.96
N GLY A 204 10.64 -7.38 21.98
CA GLY A 204 9.86 -6.20 21.60
C GLY A 204 9.95 -5.89 20.09
N TRP A 205 9.27 -4.82 19.69
CA TRP A 205 9.41 -4.18 18.37
C TRP A 205 10.89 -4.02 17.99
N LYS A 206 11.26 -4.47 16.78
CA LYS A 206 12.63 -4.32 16.27
C LYS A 206 12.74 -3.06 15.39
N PRO A 207 13.57 -2.07 15.79
CA PRO A 207 13.85 -0.92 14.94
C PRO A 207 14.32 -1.35 13.54
N GLY A 208 13.81 -0.67 12.51
CA GLY A 208 14.10 -1.01 11.11
C GLY A 208 13.30 -2.18 10.52
N SER A 209 12.42 -2.84 11.28
CA SER A 209 11.43 -3.76 10.72
C SER A 209 10.20 -3.00 10.18
N THR A 210 9.29 -3.70 9.50
CA THR A 210 8.01 -3.11 9.05
C THR A 210 6.85 -3.80 9.75
N LEU A 211 5.95 -3.03 10.37
CA LEU A 211 4.75 -3.57 10.99
C LEU A 211 3.69 -3.91 9.96
N LEU A 212 3.07 -5.07 10.12
CA LEU A 212 1.82 -5.42 9.46
C LEU A 212 0.68 -5.34 10.47
N VAL A 213 -0.28 -4.48 10.15
CA VAL A 213 -1.42 -4.14 11.02
C VAL A 213 -2.71 -4.35 10.24
N ILE A 214 -3.78 -4.80 10.89
CA ILE A 214 -5.09 -4.84 10.24
C ILE A 214 -5.50 -3.43 9.80
N ASN A 215 -6.14 -3.31 8.63
CA ASN A 215 -6.93 -2.12 8.39
C ASN A 215 -8.28 -2.29 9.11
N VAL A 216 -8.46 -1.60 10.25
CA VAL A 216 -9.70 -1.66 11.05
C VAL A 216 -10.95 -1.20 10.30
N SER A 217 -10.81 -0.60 9.12
CA SER A 217 -11.88 -0.38 8.15
C SER A 217 -11.55 -1.16 6.87
N PRO A 218 -11.80 -2.47 6.83
CA PRO A 218 -11.31 -3.33 5.76
C PRO A 218 -12.08 -3.08 4.46
N LEU A 219 -11.43 -3.30 3.33
CA LEU A 219 -12.02 -3.09 2.00
C LEU A 219 -12.38 -4.44 1.39
N GLU A 220 -11.49 -5.41 1.57
CA GLU A 220 -11.67 -6.82 1.24
C GLU A 220 -10.95 -7.66 2.32
N PHE A 221 -11.12 -8.97 2.24
CA PHE A 221 -10.39 -9.97 3.02
C PHE A 221 -8.87 -9.72 3.00
N GLY A 222 -8.26 -9.85 4.18
CA GLY A 222 -6.83 -9.65 4.36
C GLY A 222 -6.37 -8.21 4.18
N HIS A 223 -7.27 -7.22 4.23
CA HIS A 223 -6.87 -5.81 4.15
C HIS A 223 -6.00 -5.42 5.36
N ILE A 224 -4.72 -5.19 5.10
CA ILE A 224 -3.66 -4.83 6.05
C ILE A 224 -2.96 -3.53 5.63
N LEU A 225 -2.16 -3.00 6.55
CA LEU A 225 -1.28 -1.86 6.35
C LEU A 225 0.17 -2.28 6.64
N PHE A 226 1.09 -1.93 5.74
CA PHE A 226 2.53 -2.02 5.97
C PHE A 226 3.03 -0.66 6.46
N ILE A 227 3.63 -0.61 7.64
CA ILE A 227 4.06 0.63 8.27
C ILE A 227 5.56 0.51 8.58
N PRO A 228 6.44 1.15 7.77
CA PRO A 228 7.87 1.11 8.05
C PRO A 228 8.13 1.90 9.32
N ASP A 229 8.91 1.33 10.22
CA ASP A 229 9.21 1.84 11.56
C ASP A 229 8.38 3.05 12.03
N PRO A 230 7.22 2.82 12.67
CA PRO A 230 6.29 3.87 13.05
C PRO A 230 6.91 4.98 13.92
N ALA A 231 7.99 4.66 14.66
CA ALA A 231 8.69 5.61 15.51
C ALA A 231 9.41 6.71 14.69
N LEU A 232 9.74 6.44 13.43
CA LEU A 232 10.34 7.41 12.52
C LEU A 232 9.37 8.53 12.11
N CYS A 233 8.07 8.33 12.29
CA CYS A 233 7.05 9.33 11.97
C CYS A 233 7.16 9.86 10.53
N LEU A 234 7.48 8.97 9.58
CA LEU A 234 7.70 9.35 8.19
C LEU A 234 6.41 9.91 7.59
N PRO A 235 6.45 11.05 6.86
CA PRO A 235 5.30 11.54 6.13
C PRO A 235 4.88 10.53 5.05
N GLN A 236 3.65 10.62 4.54
CA GLN A 236 3.10 9.75 3.49
C GLN A 236 3.75 10.02 2.12
N ILE A 237 5.06 9.76 2.03
CA ILE A 237 5.94 9.88 0.88
C ILE A 237 6.67 8.53 0.75
N LEU A 238 6.57 7.91 -0.42
CA LEU A 238 7.08 6.57 -0.66
C LEU A 238 8.61 6.52 -0.51
N THR A 239 9.13 5.42 0.02
CA THR A 239 10.58 5.18 0.15
C THR A 239 11.00 3.90 -0.58
N PRO A 240 12.25 3.79 -1.06
CA PRO A 240 12.72 2.60 -1.77
C PRO A 240 12.54 1.31 -0.96
N ASN A 241 12.89 1.33 0.33
CA ASN A 241 12.77 0.16 1.20
C ASN A 241 11.32 -0.31 1.33
N LEU A 242 10.37 0.62 1.46
CA LEU A 242 8.97 0.27 1.64
C LEU A 242 8.35 -0.27 0.34
N ILE A 243 8.62 0.35 -0.81
CA ILE A 243 8.09 -0.16 -2.07
C ILE A 243 8.72 -1.51 -2.44
N GLN A 244 10.00 -1.71 -2.14
CA GLN A 244 10.65 -3.01 -2.28
C GLN A 244 9.92 -4.07 -1.44
N LEU A 245 9.68 -3.81 -0.14
CA LEU A 245 8.90 -4.71 0.71
C LEU A 245 7.50 -5.00 0.13
N GLY A 246 6.84 -3.99 -0.44
CA GLY A 246 5.55 -4.15 -1.09
C GLY A 246 5.59 -5.11 -2.29
N ILE A 247 6.63 -5.01 -3.12
CA ILE A 247 6.87 -5.93 -4.25
C ILE A 247 7.19 -7.35 -3.74
N GLU A 248 8.08 -7.46 -2.75
CA GLU A 248 8.46 -8.73 -2.12
C GLU A 248 7.24 -9.42 -1.50
N SER A 249 6.32 -8.67 -0.88
CA SER A 249 5.07 -9.23 -0.31
C SER A 249 4.17 -9.85 -1.38
N VAL A 250 4.11 -9.27 -2.59
CA VAL A 250 3.40 -9.87 -3.73
C VAL A 250 4.12 -11.13 -4.25
N LEU A 251 5.45 -11.19 -4.15
CA LEU A 251 6.23 -12.39 -4.50
C LEU A 251 6.09 -13.50 -3.45
N LEU A 252 5.89 -13.17 -2.17
CA LEU A 252 5.71 -14.15 -1.08
C LEU A 252 4.32 -14.81 -1.09
N SER A 253 3.29 -14.16 -1.63
CA SER A 253 1.93 -14.71 -1.73
C SER A 253 1.81 -15.70 -2.89
N VAL A 254 1.27 -16.90 -2.68
CA VAL A 254 0.89 -17.78 -3.81
C VAL A 254 -0.39 -17.30 -4.48
N HIS A 255 -1.20 -16.53 -3.76
CA HIS A 255 -2.45 -15.98 -4.28
C HIS A 255 -2.18 -14.87 -5.29
N ARG A 256 -2.55 -15.10 -6.57
CA ARG A 256 -2.38 -14.12 -7.65
C ARG A 256 -3.07 -12.78 -7.36
N GLY A 257 -4.20 -12.84 -6.67
CA GLY A 257 -4.99 -11.67 -6.30
C GLY A 257 -4.50 -10.86 -5.09
N PHE A 258 -3.38 -11.25 -4.46
CA PHE A 258 -2.78 -10.41 -3.43
C PHE A 258 -2.12 -9.19 -4.07
N ARG A 259 -2.55 -8.01 -3.65
CA ARG A 259 -2.14 -6.73 -4.21
C ARG A 259 -1.65 -5.81 -3.11
N VAL A 260 -0.71 -4.95 -3.48
CA VAL A 260 -0.19 -3.91 -2.60
C VAL A 260 -0.43 -2.56 -3.27
N GLY A 261 -0.67 -1.50 -2.51
CA GLY A 261 -0.80 -0.18 -3.10
C GLY A 261 -0.55 0.97 -2.15
N PHE A 262 -0.39 2.14 -2.74
CA PHE A 262 -0.09 3.39 -2.06
C PHE A 262 -1.02 4.49 -2.55
N ASN A 263 -1.45 5.34 -1.62
CA ASN A 263 -2.11 6.60 -1.92
C ASN A 263 -1.20 7.71 -1.38
N SER A 264 -0.84 8.70 -2.21
CA SER A 264 -0.17 9.90 -1.71
C SER A 264 -1.17 10.80 -0.97
N LEU A 265 -0.65 11.79 -0.23
CA LEU A 265 -1.44 12.97 0.15
C LEU A 265 -2.00 13.64 -1.12
N GLY A 266 -3.26 14.10 -1.07
CA GLY A 266 -4.01 14.57 -2.26
C GLY A 266 -4.48 13.43 -3.20
N GLY A 267 -3.90 12.23 -3.09
CA GLY A 267 -4.24 11.00 -3.80
C GLY A 267 -5.21 10.09 -3.03
N PHE A 268 -6.05 10.66 -2.16
CA PHE A 268 -6.95 9.96 -1.22
C PHE A 268 -6.29 9.17 -0.07
N ALA A 269 -5.02 9.42 0.25
CA ALA A 269 -4.50 9.05 1.57
C ALA A 269 -5.34 9.70 2.67
N SER A 270 -5.63 8.96 3.74
CA SER A 270 -6.45 9.46 4.87
C SER A 270 -5.63 9.81 6.11
N VAL A 271 -4.36 9.41 6.13
CA VAL A 271 -3.43 9.59 7.25
C VAL A 271 -2.08 9.98 6.66
N ASN A 272 -1.50 11.08 7.14
CA ASN A 272 -0.12 11.47 6.87
C ASN A 272 0.82 10.75 7.84
N HIS A 273 1.04 9.46 7.60
CA HIS A 273 2.07 8.64 8.24
C HIS A 273 2.32 7.49 7.25
N LEU A 274 3.54 7.36 6.75
CA LEU A 274 3.92 6.43 5.70
C LEU A 274 3.33 5.02 5.89
N HIS A 275 2.55 4.57 4.91
CA HIS A 275 2.03 3.20 4.85
C HIS A 275 1.71 2.75 3.42
N LEU A 276 1.79 1.43 3.20
CA LEU A 276 1.17 0.74 2.07
C LEU A 276 -0.09 0.00 2.52
N HIS A 277 -1.00 -0.24 1.59
CA HIS A 277 -2.12 -1.15 1.74
C HIS A 277 -1.76 -2.51 1.16
N GLY A 278 -2.21 -3.60 1.78
CA GLY A 278 -2.21 -4.95 1.19
C GLY A 278 -3.60 -5.57 1.31
N PHE A 279 -4.07 -6.32 0.31
CA PHE A 279 -5.35 -7.04 0.37
C PHE A 279 -5.41 -8.14 -0.69
N TYR A 280 -6.31 -9.10 -0.50
CA TYR A 280 -6.62 -10.13 -1.49
C TYR A 280 -7.86 -9.70 -2.26
N LEU A 281 -7.95 -10.03 -3.54
CA LEU A 281 -9.20 -9.96 -4.30
C LEU A 281 -9.18 -11.08 -5.34
N ASP A 282 -10.19 -11.94 -5.35
CA ASP A 282 -10.17 -13.17 -6.16
C ASP A 282 -10.33 -12.88 -7.67
N GLN A 283 -11.05 -11.81 -7.98
CA GLN A 283 -11.33 -11.39 -9.34
C GLN A 283 -10.05 -10.86 -10.00
N GLU A 284 -9.82 -11.30 -11.24
CA GLU A 284 -8.80 -10.73 -12.13
C GLU A 284 -9.24 -9.32 -12.56
N LEU A 285 -8.29 -8.39 -12.61
CA LEU A 285 -8.53 -7.02 -13.06
C LEU A 285 -7.88 -6.83 -14.43
N LEU A 286 -8.56 -6.15 -15.36
CA LEU A 286 -8.02 -5.88 -16.71
C LEU A 286 -6.62 -5.24 -16.66
N ILE A 287 -6.34 -4.43 -15.63
CA ILE A 287 -5.05 -3.77 -15.42
C ILE A 287 -3.85 -4.73 -15.37
N GLU A 288 -4.09 -6.00 -15.02
CA GLU A 288 -3.07 -7.05 -14.94
C GLU A 288 -2.57 -7.48 -16.31
N SER A 289 -3.40 -7.37 -17.34
CA SER A 289 -3.09 -7.75 -18.73
C SER A 289 -3.21 -6.59 -19.71
N ALA A 290 -3.55 -5.39 -19.24
CA ALA A 290 -3.69 -4.19 -20.06
C ALA A 290 -2.39 -3.89 -20.82
N HIS A 291 -2.54 -3.40 -22.05
CA HIS A 291 -1.43 -3.10 -22.94
C HIS A 291 -0.53 -2.02 -22.34
N SER A 292 0.73 -2.00 -22.76
CA SER A 292 1.67 -0.95 -22.38
C SER A 292 2.73 -0.75 -23.44
N GLU A 293 3.17 0.48 -23.62
CA GLU A 293 4.20 0.88 -24.58
C GLU A 293 5.48 1.26 -23.84
N PRO A 294 6.67 0.81 -24.29
CA PRO A 294 7.92 1.16 -23.64
C PRO A 294 8.21 2.66 -23.75
N LEU A 295 8.59 3.28 -22.63
CA LEU A 295 9.11 4.66 -22.57
C LEU A 295 10.63 4.66 -22.42
N CYS A 296 11.15 3.85 -21.47
CA CYS A 296 12.58 3.63 -21.26
C CYS A 296 12.81 2.12 -21.08
N PRO A 297 13.11 1.37 -22.17
CA PRO A 297 13.25 -0.09 -22.14
C PRO A 297 14.29 -0.60 -21.15
N ASP A 298 15.43 0.09 -21.03
CA ASP A 298 16.57 -0.35 -20.20
C ASP A 298 16.24 -0.47 -18.71
N ILE A 299 15.22 0.24 -18.25
CA ILE A 299 14.74 0.23 -16.86
C ILE A 299 13.32 -0.35 -16.74
N ASN A 300 12.81 -1.00 -17.80
CA ASN A 300 11.45 -1.52 -17.87
C ASN A 300 10.38 -0.49 -17.49
N PHE A 301 10.52 0.76 -17.94
CA PHE A 301 9.55 1.83 -17.71
C PHE A 301 8.66 2.02 -18.94
N HIS A 302 7.35 1.96 -18.73
CA HIS A 302 6.33 1.92 -19.77
C HIS A 302 5.20 2.91 -19.50
N LEU A 303 4.49 3.26 -20.56
CA LEU A 303 3.19 3.92 -20.53
C LEU A 303 2.10 2.86 -20.60
N LEU A 304 1.15 2.90 -19.69
CA LEU A 304 -0.04 2.06 -19.73
C LEU A 304 -0.97 2.55 -20.83
N SER A 305 -1.36 1.67 -21.75
CA SER A 305 -2.36 1.93 -22.79
C SER A 305 -3.46 0.86 -22.79
N GLY A 306 -4.65 1.17 -23.30
CA GLY A 306 -5.78 0.23 -23.28
C GLY A 306 -6.46 0.04 -21.91
N PHE A 307 -6.32 1.02 -21.01
CA PHE A 307 -7.09 1.11 -19.76
C PHE A 307 -7.64 2.54 -19.60
N PRO A 308 -8.82 2.76 -18.99
CA PRO A 308 -9.42 4.10 -18.90
C PRO A 308 -8.59 5.13 -18.14
N ALA A 309 -7.80 4.69 -17.17
CA ALA A 309 -6.88 5.52 -16.41
C ALA A 309 -5.47 5.40 -16.98
N GLN A 310 -5.03 6.43 -17.73
CA GLN A 310 -3.64 6.54 -18.19
C GLN A 310 -2.68 6.62 -17.00
N GLY A 311 -1.56 5.92 -17.09
CA GLY A 311 -0.57 5.86 -16.04
C GLY A 311 0.76 5.31 -16.54
N PHE A 312 1.72 5.24 -15.63
CA PHE A 312 3.03 4.67 -15.89
C PHE A 312 3.12 3.28 -15.28
N LEU A 313 4.04 2.46 -15.80
CA LEU A 313 4.18 1.08 -15.40
C LEU A 313 5.66 0.69 -15.35
N PHE A 314 6.08 0.04 -14.28
CA PHE A 314 7.31 -0.73 -14.23
C PHE A 314 6.99 -2.23 -14.26
N TYR A 315 7.81 -3.00 -14.97
CA TYR A 315 7.84 -4.45 -14.82
C TYR A 315 8.99 -4.89 -13.93
N SER A 316 8.76 -5.94 -13.14
CA SER A 316 9.81 -6.67 -12.45
C SER A 316 9.58 -8.18 -12.60
N ASP A 317 10.67 -8.91 -12.73
CA ASP A 317 10.68 -10.37 -12.68
C ASP A 317 11.03 -10.93 -11.28
N GLY A 318 11.09 -10.05 -10.27
CA GLY A 318 11.49 -10.39 -8.90
C GLY A 318 12.99 -10.26 -8.64
N ARG A 319 13.80 -9.90 -9.65
CA ARG A 319 15.24 -9.64 -9.51
C ARG A 319 15.52 -8.14 -9.44
N ASP A 320 16.69 -7.78 -8.88
CA ASP A 320 17.20 -6.41 -8.75
C ASP A 320 16.14 -5.42 -8.21
N LEU A 321 15.38 -5.87 -7.20
CA LEU A 321 14.26 -5.11 -6.64
C LEU A 321 14.70 -3.78 -6.03
N GLU A 322 15.96 -3.67 -5.57
CA GLU A 322 16.53 -2.42 -5.08
C GLU A 322 16.59 -1.35 -6.19
N THR A 323 17.05 -1.72 -7.39
CA THR A 323 17.11 -0.78 -8.52
C THR A 323 15.72 -0.43 -9.03
N VAL A 324 14.81 -1.41 -9.12
CA VAL A 324 13.40 -1.16 -9.48
C VAL A 324 12.77 -0.19 -8.48
N ALA A 325 12.93 -0.43 -7.16
CA ALA A 325 12.42 0.43 -6.10
C ALA A 325 12.97 1.86 -6.17
N ARG A 326 14.28 2.02 -6.43
CA ARG A 326 14.90 3.34 -6.62
C ARG A 326 14.33 4.08 -7.84
N ASN A 327 14.11 3.38 -8.96
CA ASN A 327 13.54 3.99 -10.16
C ASN A 327 12.07 4.39 -9.97
N ILE A 328 11.27 3.57 -9.27
CA ILE A 328 9.91 3.94 -8.86
C ILE A 328 9.95 5.21 -8.00
N CYS A 329 10.86 5.26 -7.01
CA CYS A 329 10.96 6.44 -6.13
C CYS A 329 11.42 7.69 -6.88
N LYS A 330 12.31 7.59 -7.87
CA LYS A 330 12.65 8.74 -8.74
C LYS A 330 11.40 9.34 -9.39
N VAL A 331 10.49 8.51 -9.89
CA VAL A 331 9.21 8.99 -10.45
C VAL A 331 8.34 9.61 -9.37
N THR A 332 8.11 8.92 -8.25
CA THR A 332 7.22 9.45 -7.20
C THR A 332 7.78 10.71 -6.54
N ASP A 333 9.10 10.79 -6.33
CA ASP A 333 9.78 11.96 -5.79
C ASP A 333 9.66 13.14 -6.76
N TYR A 334 9.79 12.91 -8.07
CA TYR A 334 9.49 13.95 -9.06
C TYR A 334 8.07 14.47 -8.89
N LEU A 335 7.07 13.59 -8.77
CA LEU A 335 5.68 13.98 -8.54
C LEU A 335 5.51 14.76 -7.23
N VAL A 336 6.14 14.32 -6.14
CA VAL A 336 6.13 15.02 -4.83
C VAL A 336 6.71 16.41 -4.95
N THR A 337 7.88 16.58 -5.60
CA THR A 337 8.52 17.90 -5.77
C THR A 337 7.66 18.86 -6.60
N LYS A 338 6.80 18.34 -7.47
CA LYS A 338 5.84 19.09 -8.28
C LYS A 338 4.47 19.26 -7.61
N ASP A 339 4.31 18.75 -6.39
CA ASP A 339 3.04 18.71 -5.65
C ASP A 339 1.90 17.98 -6.41
N ILE A 340 2.27 16.98 -7.22
CA ILE A 340 1.34 16.15 -7.99
C ILE A 340 0.93 14.94 -7.16
N ALA A 341 -0.37 14.87 -6.84
CA ALA A 341 -0.94 13.70 -6.20
C ALA A 341 -0.79 12.46 -7.08
N HIS A 342 -0.62 11.30 -6.45
CA HIS A 342 -0.42 10.05 -7.16
C HIS A 342 -0.89 8.82 -6.35
N ASN A 343 -1.15 7.75 -7.09
CA ASN A 343 -1.42 6.42 -6.54
C ASN A 343 -0.44 5.43 -7.15
N LEU A 344 -0.14 4.37 -6.40
CA LEU A 344 0.64 3.24 -6.89
C LEU A 344 -0.06 1.93 -6.58
N PHE A 345 0.08 0.96 -7.46
CA PHE A 345 -0.50 -0.38 -7.31
C PHE A 345 0.47 -1.46 -7.83
N VAL A 346 0.71 -2.45 -7.00
CA VAL A 346 1.57 -3.61 -7.28
C VAL A 346 0.66 -4.83 -7.42
N THR A 347 0.78 -5.52 -8.54
CA THR A 347 0.01 -6.73 -8.83
C THR A 347 0.84 -7.69 -9.67
N ARG A 348 0.49 -8.97 -9.61
CA ARG A 348 0.91 -9.92 -10.66
C ARG A 348 0.12 -9.62 -11.93
N GLY A 349 0.74 -9.86 -13.08
CA GLY A 349 0.13 -9.68 -14.38
C GLY A 349 1.00 -10.23 -15.50
N THR A 350 0.74 -9.80 -16.73
CA THR A 350 1.48 -10.25 -17.92
C THR A 350 2.20 -9.10 -18.60
N LEU A 351 3.26 -9.40 -19.35
CA LEU A 351 3.87 -8.46 -20.29
C LEU A 351 2.89 -8.14 -21.44
N SER A 352 2.97 -6.92 -21.96
CA SER A 352 2.20 -6.52 -23.14
C SER A 352 2.63 -7.29 -24.40
N GLY A 353 1.69 -7.84 -25.15
CA GLY A 353 1.92 -8.40 -26.49
C GLY A 353 2.54 -9.81 -26.57
N ASP A 354 2.89 -10.43 -25.44
CA ASP A 354 3.49 -11.77 -25.44
C ASP A 354 2.41 -12.87 -25.43
N THR A 355 2.19 -13.48 -26.60
CA THR A 355 1.22 -14.57 -26.80
C THR A 355 1.87 -15.96 -26.70
N THR A 356 3.18 -16.03 -26.43
CA THR A 356 3.96 -17.25 -26.69
C THR A 356 3.93 -18.28 -25.55
N ASP A 357 3.63 -17.87 -24.30
CA ASP A 357 3.17 -18.71 -23.18
C ASP A 357 2.74 -17.79 -22.00
N PRO A 358 1.52 -17.88 -21.44
CA PRO A 358 1.12 -17.11 -20.26
C PRO A 358 2.07 -17.24 -19.06
N LYS A 359 2.83 -18.35 -18.96
CA LYS A 359 3.83 -18.55 -17.92
C LYS A 359 5.12 -17.77 -18.20
N SER A 360 5.54 -17.61 -19.45
CA SER A 360 6.76 -16.84 -19.79
C SER A 360 6.53 -15.34 -19.66
N SER A 361 5.29 -14.88 -19.89
CA SER A 361 4.90 -13.48 -19.84
C SER A 361 4.53 -12.96 -18.45
N ALA A 362 4.34 -13.85 -17.48
CA ALA A 362 4.11 -13.55 -16.07
C ALA A 362 5.13 -12.52 -15.54
N ARG A 363 4.68 -11.39 -14.98
CA ARG A 363 5.55 -10.37 -14.37
C ARG A 363 4.86 -9.70 -13.17
N ILE A 364 5.65 -9.06 -12.32
CA ILE A 364 5.11 -8.06 -11.37
C ILE A 364 4.94 -6.76 -12.13
N ARG A 365 3.75 -6.16 -12.03
CA ARG A 365 3.38 -4.86 -12.58
C ARG A 365 3.28 -3.85 -11.45
N ILE A 366 4.04 -2.76 -11.55
CA ILE A 366 3.99 -1.64 -10.61
C ILE A 366 3.45 -0.42 -11.36
N LEU A 367 2.19 -0.11 -11.13
CA LEU A 367 1.48 0.99 -11.80
C LEU A 367 1.57 2.27 -10.97
N ILE A 368 1.72 3.40 -11.65
CA ILE A 368 1.78 4.73 -11.04
C ILE A 368 0.82 5.66 -11.81
N TRP A 369 -0.16 6.22 -11.13
CA TRP A 369 -1.06 7.21 -11.72
C TRP A 369 -0.78 8.58 -11.12
N ALA A 370 -0.29 9.51 -11.94
CA ALA A 370 -0.32 10.93 -11.62
C ALA A 370 -1.74 11.46 -11.84
N ARG A 371 -2.23 12.27 -10.91
CA ARG A 371 -3.64 12.67 -10.87
C ARG A 371 -3.82 14.06 -10.30
N LYS A 372 -5.00 14.65 -10.54
CA LYS A 372 -5.39 15.92 -9.91
C LYS A 372 -5.44 15.75 -8.40
N SER A 373 -4.85 16.69 -7.68
CA SER A 373 -4.87 16.70 -6.22
C SER A 373 -6.28 16.95 -5.70
N CYS A 374 -6.68 16.18 -4.69
CA CYS A 374 -7.97 16.33 -4.01
C CYS A 374 -7.71 16.76 -2.57
N PHE A 375 -7.84 18.05 -2.32
CA PHE A 375 -7.73 18.65 -0.99
C PHE A 375 -9.13 19.07 -0.54
N GLY A 376 -9.56 18.65 0.65
CA GLY A 376 -10.88 19.02 1.21
C GLY A 376 -11.99 17.97 1.09
N ALA A 377 -13.25 18.45 1.09
CA ALA A 377 -14.44 17.60 1.16
C ALA A 377 -14.57 16.72 -0.09
N LYS A 378 -14.88 15.43 0.12
CA LYS A 378 -15.06 14.46 -0.96
C LYS A 378 -16.37 14.76 -1.68
N GLU A 379 -16.35 14.77 -3.02
CA GLU A 379 -17.58 14.80 -3.81
C GLU A 379 -18.46 13.58 -3.49
N GLU A 380 -19.78 13.76 -3.55
CA GLU A 380 -20.77 12.70 -3.43
C GLU A 380 -20.79 11.85 -4.71
N SER A 381 -19.77 11.01 -4.85
CA SER A 381 -19.72 9.96 -5.87
C SER A 381 -19.89 8.58 -5.25
N ALA A 382 -20.39 7.65 -6.08
CA ALA A 382 -20.56 6.23 -5.76
C ALA A 382 -19.34 5.60 -5.06
N PHE A 383 -18.13 6.02 -5.45
CA PHE A 383 -16.84 5.60 -4.88
C PHE A 383 -15.83 6.76 -4.90
N ASN A 384 -14.80 6.69 -4.06
CA ASN A 384 -13.70 7.66 -4.07
C ASN A 384 -12.58 7.13 -4.97
N VAL A 385 -12.06 7.91 -5.93
CA VAL A 385 -11.08 7.39 -6.92
C VAL A 385 -9.66 7.34 -6.35
N ALA A 386 -9.37 6.33 -5.53
CA ALA A 386 -8.05 6.02 -4.98
C ALA A 386 -7.40 4.87 -5.77
N LEU A 387 -6.42 4.17 -5.19
CA LEU A 387 -5.69 3.09 -5.87
C LEU A 387 -6.56 1.93 -6.35
N CYS A 388 -7.64 1.57 -5.63
CA CYS A 388 -8.47 0.41 -5.99
C CYS A 388 -9.29 0.73 -7.24
N GLU A 389 -9.88 1.93 -7.26
CA GLU A 389 -10.78 2.36 -8.31
C GLU A 389 -10.01 2.62 -9.61
N LEU A 390 -8.79 3.16 -9.49
CA LEU A 390 -7.85 3.29 -10.62
C LEU A 390 -7.38 1.94 -11.17
N SER A 391 -7.40 0.85 -10.38
CA SER A 391 -6.98 -0.47 -10.83
C SER A 391 -8.11 -1.34 -11.38
N GLY A 392 -9.37 -0.90 -11.23
CA GLY A 392 -10.55 -1.62 -11.72
C GLY A 392 -11.45 -2.22 -10.64
N HIS A 393 -11.09 -2.04 -9.36
CA HIS A 393 -11.90 -2.48 -8.22
C HIS A 393 -12.68 -1.27 -7.64
N LEU A 394 -14.01 -1.32 -7.67
CA LEU A 394 -14.92 -0.27 -7.24
C LEU A 394 -15.67 -0.63 -5.93
N PRO A 395 -15.19 -0.19 -4.75
CA PRO A 395 -15.94 -0.27 -3.50
C PRO A 395 -17.07 0.76 -3.50
N ILE A 396 -18.29 0.29 -3.72
CA ILE A 396 -19.50 1.10 -3.80
C ILE A 396 -20.12 1.28 -2.41
N LYS A 397 -20.50 2.51 -2.08
CA LYS A 397 -20.92 2.90 -0.72
C LYS A 397 -22.41 2.70 -0.45
N THR A 398 -23.25 2.67 -1.49
CA THR A 398 -24.72 2.62 -1.35
C THR A 398 -25.31 1.53 -2.23
N VAL A 399 -26.48 1.03 -1.83
CA VAL A 399 -27.24 0.03 -2.60
C VAL A 399 -27.70 0.62 -3.94
N GLU A 400 -28.15 1.87 -3.93
CA GLU A 400 -28.62 2.58 -5.13
C GLU A 400 -27.52 2.74 -6.17
N ASP A 401 -26.35 3.24 -5.77
CA ASP A 401 -25.18 3.34 -6.64
C ASP A 401 -24.75 1.96 -7.13
N PHE A 402 -24.76 0.95 -6.24
CA PHE A 402 -24.33 -0.39 -6.60
C PHE A 402 -25.23 -1.00 -7.66
N HIS A 403 -26.53 -0.74 -7.63
CA HIS A 403 -27.47 -1.23 -8.64
C HIS A 403 -27.39 -0.45 -9.96
N SER A 404 -27.27 0.88 -9.88
CA SER A 404 -27.33 1.79 -11.03
C SER A 404 -26.01 1.98 -11.77
N ILE A 405 -24.86 1.76 -11.13
CA ILE A 405 -23.54 2.01 -11.74
C ILE A 405 -23.35 1.16 -13.01
N THR A 406 -22.91 1.83 -14.07
CA THR A 406 -22.51 1.25 -15.34
C THR A 406 -21.01 1.44 -15.56
N GLU A 407 -20.39 0.63 -16.41
CA GLU A 407 -18.98 0.81 -16.78
C GLU A 407 -18.72 2.23 -17.33
N ALA A 408 -19.57 2.73 -18.21
CA ALA A 408 -19.45 4.09 -18.76
C ALA A 408 -19.47 5.16 -17.64
N SER A 409 -20.39 5.07 -16.69
CA SER A 409 -20.44 6.01 -15.56
C SER A 409 -19.23 5.90 -14.64
N ALA A 410 -18.71 4.69 -14.41
CA ALA A 410 -17.50 4.48 -13.62
C ALA A 410 -16.28 5.11 -14.29
N ILE A 411 -16.13 4.94 -15.61
CA ILE A 411 -15.09 5.59 -16.41
C ILE A 411 -15.19 7.11 -16.28
N THR A 412 -16.38 7.68 -16.42
CA THR A 412 -16.60 9.13 -16.25
C THR A 412 -16.17 9.61 -14.87
N ILE A 413 -16.51 8.88 -13.79
CA ILE A 413 -16.09 9.23 -12.43
C ILE A 413 -14.56 9.20 -12.30
N ILE A 414 -13.91 8.16 -12.83
CA ILE A 414 -12.44 8.00 -12.77
C ILE A 414 -11.74 9.13 -13.53
N GLN A 415 -12.18 9.45 -14.74
CA GLN A 415 -11.57 10.46 -15.61
C GLN A 415 -11.58 11.87 -15.00
N LYS A 416 -12.55 12.20 -14.13
CA LYS A 416 -12.57 13.50 -13.42
C LYS A 416 -11.30 13.75 -12.62
N TYR A 417 -10.68 12.69 -12.11
CA TYR A 417 -9.52 12.78 -11.24
C TYR A 417 -8.18 12.65 -11.97
N LEU A 418 -8.18 12.29 -13.25
CA LEU A 418 -6.95 12.19 -14.03
C LEU A 418 -6.42 13.58 -14.41
N LEU A 419 -5.12 13.67 -14.67
CA LEU A 419 -4.53 14.86 -15.27
C LEU A 419 -5.12 15.10 -16.67
N PRO A 420 -5.29 16.36 -17.10
CA PRO A 420 -5.61 16.67 -18.49
C PRO A 420 -4.54 16.10 -19.44
N ASP A 421 -4.94 15.69 -20.65
CA ASP A 421 -4.05 15.02 -21.62
C ASP A 421 -2.78 15.84 -21.93
N ALA A 422 -2.88 17.16 -22.04
CA ALA A 422 -1.73 18.03 -22.28
C ALA A 422 -0.72 18.03 -21.12
N GLU A 423 -1.21 18.07 -19.87
CA GLU A 423 -0.37 18.00 -18.67
C GLU A 423 0.26 16.61 -18.52
N PHE A 424 -0.51 15.55 -18.78
CA PHE A 424 -0.02 14.17 -18.73
C PHE A 424 1.06 13.91 -19.81
N SER A 425 0.85 14.43 -21.02
CA SER A 425 1.84 14.33 -22.11
C SER A 425 3.14 15.06 -21.75
N GLN A 426 3.03 16.27 -21.18
CA GLN A 426 4.18 17.02 -20.71
C GLN A 426 4.94 16.28 -19.60
N LEU A 427 4.22 15.75 -18.62
CA LEU A 427 4.79 14.95 -17.54
C LEU A 427 5.52 13.71 -18.08
N THR A 428 4.93 13.03 -19.07
CA THR A 428 5.55 11.87 -19.73
C THR A 428 6.91 12.26 -20.32
N SER A 429 6.99 13.36 -21.08
CA SER A 429 8.27 13.84 -21.62
C SER A 429 9.28 14.19 -20.53
N GLN A 430 8.84 14.79 -19.43
CA GLN A 430 9.71 15.15 -18.29
C GLN A 430 10.26 13.90 -17.58
N LEU A 431 9.45 12.86 -17.40
CA LEU A 431 9.88 11.61 -16.78
C LEU A 431 10.84 10.82 -17.68
N ILE A 432 10.65 10.84 -19.01
CA ILE A 432 11.64 10.27 -19.94
C ILE A 432 12.99 11.00 -19.80
N ALA A 433 12.97 12.34 -19.79
CA ALA A 433 14.18 13.14 -19.64
C ALA A 433 14.90 12.88 -18.29
N LEU A 434 14.14 12.64 -17.21
CA LEU A 434 14.67 12.30 -15.88
C LEU A 434 15.55 11.04 -15.89
N PHE A 435 15.25 10.07 -16.75
CA PHE A 435 16.03 8.84 -16.87
C PHE A 435 17.13 8.92 -17.94
N ASN A 436 16.96 9.75 -18.96
CA ASN A 436 17.98 9.95 -20.00
C ASN A 436 19.16 10.80 -19.54
N SER A 437 18.99 11.67 -18.54
CA SER A 437 20.09 12.49 -17.98
C SER A 437 21.12 11.70 -17.15
N LEU A 438 21.06 10.37 -17.18
CA LEU A 438 21.91 9.43 -16.43
C LEU A 438 22.83 8.58 -17.33
N ILE A 439 22.86 8.87 -18.64
CA ILE A 439 23.79 8.34 -19.64
C ILE A 439 24.64 9.52 -20.12
#